data_AF-A0A544TBA4-F1
#
_entry.id   AF-A0A544TBA4-F1
#
_cell.length_a   1.000
_cell.length_b   1.000
_cell.length_c   1.000
_cell.angle_alpha   90.00
_cell.angle_beta   90.00
_cell.angle_gamma   90.00
#
_symmetry.space_group_name_H-M   'P 1'
#
loop_
_entity.id
_entity.type
_entity.pdbx_description
1 polymer ?
#
loop_
_entity_poly.entity_id
_entity_poly.type
_entity_poly.pdbx_seq_one_letter_code
_entity_poly.pdbx_strand_id
1 'polypeptide(L)' 'MHNFCDYTGKSEERSLRQSLSLITQGVTPLNIESTQEWPKIGEEAIFVFVDASCSAEAVARLPKKRLLMHKGKLYKSKH' A
#
# COMPACT_ATOMS: atom_id res chain seq x y z
N MET A 1 -11.92 -16.19 -2.66
CA MET A 1 -10.78 -15.37 -2.24
C MET A 1 -11.35 -14.21 -1.43
N HIS A 2 -11.06 -14.15 -0.13
CA HIS A 2 -11.64 -13.14 0.76
C HIS A 2 -10.76 -11.88 0.77
N ASN A 3 -11.40 -10.71 0.75
CA ASN A 3 -10.70 -9.44 0.85
C ASN A 3 -10.22 -9.23 2.29
N PHE A 4 -9.22 -8.34 2.48
CA PHE A 4 -8.69 -8.05 3.81
C PHE A 4 -9.76 -7.47 4.74
N CYS A 5 -10.66 -6.63 4.21
CA CYS A 5 -11.79 -6.09 4.95
C CYS A 5 -12.75 -7.19 5.43
N ASP A 6 -12.99 -8.22 4.61
CA ASP A 6 -13.90 -9.32 4.97
C ASP A 6 -13.33 -10.17 6.12
N TYR A 7 -12.01 -10.33 6.15
CA TYR A 7 -11.32 -11.11 7.19
C TYR A 7 -11.16 -10.34 8.50
N THR A 8 -10.93 -9.03 8.43
CA THR A 8 -10.61 -8.21 9.62
C THR A 8 -11.79 -7.42 10.17
N GLY A 9 -12.90 -7.33 9.45
CA GLY A 9 -14.05 -6.49 9.81
C GLY A 9 -13.79 -4.98 9.70
N LYS A 10 -12.66 -4.55 9.11
CA LYS A 10 -12.31 -3.14 8.97
C LYS A 10 -13.08 -2.49 7.81
N SER A 11 -13.83 -1.45 8.11
CA SER A 11 -14.59 -0.63 7.14
C SER A 11 -14.10 0.81 7.03
N GLU A 12 -13.43 1.33 8.07
CA GLU A 12 -13.04 2.73 8.14
C GLU A 12 -11.76 3.01 7.35
N GLU A 13 -11.73 4.11 6.59
CA GLU A 13 -10.60 4.53 5.75
C GLU A 13 -9.28 4.53 6.53
N ARG A 14 -9.27 5.14 7.72
CA ARG A 14 -8.08 5.22 8.58
C ARG A 14 -7.57 3.84 8.99
N SER A 15 -8.48 2.95 9.38
CA SER A 15 -8.13 1.59 9.83
C SER A 15 -7.56 0.73 8.70
N LEU A 16 -8.10 0.89 7.49
CA LEU A 16 -7.63 0.21 6.29
C LEU A 16 -6.26 0.76 5.87
N ARG A 17 -6.12 2.09 5.78
CA ARG A 17 -4.85 2.75 5.44
C ARG A 17 -3.73 2.38 6.41
N GLN A 18 -4.00 2.39 7.72
CA GLN A 18 -3.00 2.04 8.74
C GLN A 18 -2.54 0.58 8.64
N SER A 19 -3.38 -0.30 8.10
CA SER A 19 -3.03 -1.72 7.94
C SER A 19 -1.94 -1.95 6.88
N LEU A 20 -1.65 -0.96 6.03
CA LEU A 20 -0.52 -1.03 5.10
C LEU A 20 0.82 -1.21 5.83
N SER A 21 0.94 -0.66 7.06
CA SER A 21 2.12 -0.81 7.91
C SER A 21 2.55 -2.27 8.15
N LEU A 22 1.60 -3.21 8.08
CA LEU A 22 1.84 -4.64 8.29
C LEU A 22 2.75 -5.24 7.22
N ILE A 23 2.68 -4.75 5.99
CA ILE A 23 3.46 -5.28 4.85
C ILE A 23 4.66 -4.40 4.48
N THR A 24 4.77 -3.22 5.08
CA THR A 24 5.81 -2.21 4.83
C THR A 24 6.71 -1.98 6.05
N GLN A 25 6.66 -2.87 7.05
CA GLN A 25 7.47 -2.77 8.27
C GLN A 25 7.29 -1.44 9.02
N GLY A 26 6.03 -0.99 9.14
CA GLY A 26 5.68 0.23 9.87
C GLY A 26 5.50 1.47 9.00
N VAL A 27 6.02 1.49 7.76
CA VAL A 27 5.98 2.68 6.90
C VAL A 27 4.60 2.88 6.29
N THR A 28 4.01 4.08 6.41
CA THR A 28 2.74 4.40 5.74
C THR A 28 2.82 5.76 5.03
N PRO A 29 1.94 6.04 4.04
CA PRO A 29 2.00 7.30 3.30
C PRO A 29 1.80 8.55 4.16
N LEU A 30 0.96 8.44 5.19
CA LEU A 30 0.64 9.54 6.11
C LEU A 30 0.84 9.08 7.55
N ASN A 31 1.38 9.95 8.40
CA ASN A 31 1.47 9.69 9.84
C ASN A 31 0.09 9.81 10.54
N ILE A 32 0.08 9.74 11.88
CA ILE A 32 -1.14 9.87 12.70
C ILE A 32 -1.78 11.26 12.56
N GLU A 33 -0.97 12.29 12.34
CA GLU A 33 -1.36 13.70 12.17
C GLU A 33 -1.75 14.03 10.72
N SER A 34 -1.84 13.03 9.84
CA SER A 34 -2.15 13.17 8.41
C SER A 34 -1.09 13.93 7.60
N THR A 35 0.14 14.04 8.13
CA THR A 35 1.28 14.59 7.41
C THR A 35 1.93 13.51 6.55
N GLN A 36 2.36 13.85 5.34
CA GLN A 36 3.05 12.94 4.44
C GLN A 36 4.35 12.42 5.07
N GLU A 37 4.45 11.11 5.22
CA GLU A 37 5.61 10.43 5.79
C GLU A 37 6.39 9.62 4.74
N TRP A 38 5.72 9.15 3.70
CA TRP A 38 6.33 8.45 2.58
C TRP A 38 5.48 8.67 1.31
N PRO A 39 6.06 8.81 0.12
CA PRO A 39 7.48 8.80 -0.21
C PRO A 39 8.20 10.10 0.19
N LYS A 40 9.52 10.01 0.44
CA LYS A 40 10.41 11.12 0.81
C LYS A 40 11.64 11.15 -0.09
N ILE A 41 12.18 12.34 -0.32
CA ILE A 41 13.45 12.53 -1.05
C ILE A 41 14.59 11.96 -0.21
N GLY A 42 15.50 11.23 -0.85
CA GLY A 42 16.64 10.58 -0.18
C GLY A 42 16.38 9.14 0.26
N GLU A 43 15.11 8.69 0.25
CA GLU A 43 14.75 7.30 0.52
C GLU A 43 14.93 6.41 -0.71
N GLU A 44 15.09 5.11 -0.47
CA GLU A 44 15.26 4.14 -1.54
C GLU A 44 14.01 4.02 -2.41
N ALA A 45 14.20 4.04 -3.73
CA ALA A 45 13.11 3.98 -4.69
C ALA A 45 12.55 2.55 -4.86
N ILE A 46 11.84 2.06 -3.83
CA ILE A 46 11.13 0.77 -3.81
C ILE A 46 9.62 1.00 -3.73
N PHE A 47 8.89 0.57 -4.74
CA PHE A 47 7.45 0.81 -4.86
C PHE A 47 6.74 -0.42 -5.42
N VAL A 48 5.50 -0.63 -4.99
CA VAL A 48 4.56 -1.53 -5.66
C VAL A 48 3.41 -0.68 -6.18
N PHE A 49 3.29 -0.60 -7.51
CA PHE A 49 2.19 0.08 -8.16
C PHE A 49 1.01 -0.88 -8.30
N VAL A 50 -0.17 -0.41 -7.94
CA VAL A 50 -1.43 -1.14 -8.01
C VAL A 50 -2.50 -0.25 -8.64
N ASP A 51 -3.50 -0.87 -9.25
CA ASP A 51 -4.68 -0.17 -9.77
C ASP A 51 -5.70 -0.01 -8.63
N ALA A 52 -5.74 1.19 -8.05
CA ALA A 52 -6.63 1.55 -6.96
C ALA A 52 -6.87 3.07 -6.95
N SER A 53 -8.05 3.50 -6.53
CA SER A 53 -8.41 4.92 -6.41
C SER A 53 -7.86 5.56 -5.13
N CYS A 54 -7.59 4.77 -4.09
CA CYS A 54 -7.04 5.24 -2.83
C CYS A 54 -6.28 4.15 -2.06
N SER A 55 -5.53 4.55 -1.03
CA SER A 55 -4.75 3.62 -0.19
C SER A 55 -5.62 2.65 0.62
N ALA A 56 -6.80 3.08 1.06
CA ALA A 56 -7.75 2.20 1.75
C ALA A 56 -8.28 1.10 0.82
N GLU A 57 -8.61 1.44 -0.44
CA GLU A 57 -9.03 0.45 -1.44
C GLU A 57 -7.91 -0.54 -1.74
N ALA A 58 -6.68 -0.06 -1.91
CA ALA A 58 -5.51 -0.89 -2.19
C ALA A 58 -5.23 -1.95 -1.11
N VAL A 59 -5.58 -1.65 0.16
CA VAL A 59 -5.46 -2.59 1.27
C VAL A 59 -6.71 -3.45 1.41
N ALA A 60 -7.90 -2.87 1.28
CA ALA A 60 -9.16 -3.57 1.46
C ALA A 60 -9.27 -4.73 0.46
N ARG A 61 -8.95 -4.48 -0.81
CA ARG A 61 -9.15 -5.43 -1.92
C ARG A 61 -7.83 -6.03 -2.37
N LEU A 62 -7.87 -7.27 -2.85
CA LEU A 62 -6.70 -7.85 -3.50
C LEU A 62 -6.52 -7.24 -4.92
N PRO A 63 -5.39 -6.56 -5.21
CA PRO A 63 -5.20 -5.94 -6.52
C PRO A 63 -4.89 -6.99 -7.58
N LYS A 64 -5.57 -6.87 -8.73
CA LYS A 64 -5.47 -7.78 -9.89
C LYS A 64 -4.17 -7.62 -10.68
N LYS A 65 -3.62 -6.40 -10.73
CA LYS A 65 -2.38 -6.08 -11.44
C LYS A 65 -1.42 -5.36 -10.50
N ARG A 66 -0.14 -5.72 -10.59
CA ARG A 66 0.93 -5.13 -9.78
C ARG A 66 2.17 -4.92 -10.64
N LEU A 67 2.87 -3.81 -10.42
CA LEU A 67 4.18 -3.55 -11.00
C LEU A 67 5.17 -3.22 -9.89
N LEU A 68 6.32 -3.89 -9.88
CA LEU A 68 7.35 -3.66 -8.87
C LEU A 68 8.38 -2.68 -9.41
N MET A 69 8.74 -1.67 -8.61
CA MET A 69 9.97 -0.93 -8.76
C MET A 69 10.90 -1.26 -7.60
N HIS A 70 12.15 -1.56 -7.90
CA HIS A 70 13.18 -1.79 -6.89
C HIS A 70 14.46 -1.09 -7.31
N LYS A 71 14.95 -0.18 -6.45
CA LYS A 71 16.15 0.65 -6.70
C LYS A 71 16.08 1.37 -8.05
N GLY A 72 14.92 1.96 -8.36
CA GLY A 72 14.69 2.70 -9.61
C GLY A 72 14.54 1.85 -10.87
N LYS A 73 14.57 0.51 -10.77
CA LYS A 73 14.33 -0.41 -11.90
C LYS A 73 12.94 -1.01 -11.83
N LEU A 74 12.23 -1.01 -12.95
CA LEU A 74 10.89 -1.58 -13.06
C LEU A 74 10.95 -3.07 -13.43
N TYR A 75 10.15 -3.88 -12.75
CA TYR A 75 10.00 -5.31 -12.95
C TYR A 75 8.53 -5.63 -13.17
N LYS A 76 8.22 -6.25 -14.30
CA LYS A 76 6.88 -6.76 -14.59
C LYS A 76 6.65 -8.07 -13.84
N SER A 77 5.48 -8.21 -13.23
CA SER A 77 5.02 -9.50 -12.72
C SER A 77 4.98 -10.52 -13.87
N LYS A 78 5.45 -11.75 -13.63
CA LYS A 78 5.44 -12.85 -14.62
C LYS A 78 4.10 -13.59 -14.74
N HIS A 79 3.03 -13.01 -14.20
CA HIS A 79 1.69 -13.61 -14.13
C HIS A 79 0.65 -12.63 -14.65
#